data_AF-A0AA86TXB9-F1
#
_entry.id   AF-A0AA86TXB9-F1
#
_cell.length_a   1.000
_cell.length_b   1.000
_cell.length_c   1.000
_cell.angle_alpha   90.00
_cell.angle_beta   90.00
_cell.angle_gamma   90.00
#
_symmetry.space_group_name_H-M   'P 1'
#
loop_
_entity.id
_entity.type
_entity.pdbx_description
1 polymer ?
#
loop_
_entity_poly.entity_id
_entity_poly.type
_entity_poly.pdbx_seq_one_letter_code
_entity_poly.pdbx_strand_id
1 'polypeptide(L)'
;MRCYELKIELFILKNPLESFKPNNRTSLRTISFGTIDNEEKEQYEAQQMIVEALFPFKWYNENQTYWEIKYSHIDEYKLLVDASDQYVRFMKSTQFDPLMLVNVNKSQEAKQKRKDDPDYGYLQYTNPKIHLNFNERHQLEKQDPLIYGLYSINTEFGCKHGLRGAYIYCDLCAQFFGCDICHNQEADHQILYKDVKNVKCCNCQQVQEISERCYECKTLFTNTFCSKCKTIQILDQQTEPFYHCEIHDQCHLFSMKEYAAQCTKCKQCVPITNRDVHECDEIFCLICQGIISTNFNFITLPCNYKHKMHEVCYQKYQEISCPLCRKCIMETSDKRRHQCRIVKNLLKHAIRFPYPEVQLITVKCRDCLRIQINCELVVCRTCWLENIDEIDEITVSKLELVKFLDGQESKIELTKETGEMRDDFMKTYKEVFEQIVEKLRKDETLNGEEQNNEEMEEFEEEEIEELFDELALEDFEEEESDDLF
;
A
#
# COMPACT_ATOMS: atom_id res chain seq x y z
N MET A 1 -20.39 17.69 -13.93
CA MET A 1 -19.34 16.87 -13.29
C MET A 1 -19.88 15.46 -13.13
N ARG A 2 -19.40 14.57 -14.01
CA ARG A 2 -19.49 13.13 -13.82
C ARG A 2 -18.29 12.70 -12.97
N CYS A 3 -18.45 11.65 -12.20
CA CYS A 3 -17.36 10.96 -11.52
C CYS A 3 -17.51 9.47 -11.76
N TYR A 4 -16.48 8.71 -11.39
CA TYR A 4 -16.50 7.27 -11.51
C TYR A 4 -16.79 6.65 -10.15
N GLU A 5 -17.78 5.79 -10.10
CA GLU A 5 -18.12 4.97 -8.94
C GLU A 5 -17.48 3.59 -9.13
N LEU A 6 -16.71 3.17 -8.13
CA LEU A 6 -16.17 1.82 -8.08
C LEU A 6 -17.18 0.90 -7.38
N LYS A 7 -17.67 -0.11 -8.11
CA LYS A 7 -18.54 -1.16 -7.57
C LYS A 7 -17.81 -2.47 -7.47
N ILE A 8 -18.14 -3.23 -6.45
CA ILE A 8 -17.63 -4.57 -6.24
C ILE A 8 -18.79 -5.55 -6.28
N GLU A 9 -18.74 -6.50 -7.21
CA GLU A 9 -19.58 -7.69 -7.16
C GLU A 9 -18.90 -8.73 -6.25
N LEU A 10 -19.54 -9.03 -5.12
CA LEU A 10 -19.12 -10.09 -4.22
C LEU A 10 -19.59 -11.43 -4.78
N PHE A 11 -18.70 -12.41 -4.88
CA PHE A 11 -19.04 -13.74 -5.37
C PHE A 11 -18.21 -14.85 -4.68
N ILE A 12 -18.66 -16.09 -4.85
CA ILE A 12 -17.93 -17.32 -4.50
C ILE A 12 -17.79 -18.22 -5.72
N LEU A 13 -16.88 -19.20 -5.67
CA LEU A 13 -16.80 -20.23 -6.69
C LEU A 13 -17.92 -21.27 -6.53
N LYS A 14 -18.57 -21.66 -7.64
CA LYS A 14 -19.54 -22.78 -7.68
C LYS A 14 -18.85 -24.11 -7.38
N ASN A 15 -17.72 -24.33 -8.05
CA ASN A 15 -16.82 -25.44 -7.78
C ASN A 15 -15.47 -24.88 -7.33
N PRO A 16 -15.07 -25.06 -6.06
CA PRO A 16 -13.82 -24.54 -5.53
C PRO A 16 -12.58 -25.23 -6.13
N LEU A 17 -12.75 -26.30 -6.92
CA LEU A 17 -11.66 -26.98 -7.62
C LEU A 17 -11.49 -26.55 -9.08
N GLU A 18 -12.32 -25.63 -9.56
CA GLU A 18 -12.27 -25.08 -10.92
C GLU A 18 -11.84 -23.63 -10.92
N SER A 19 -11.27 -23.17 -12.03
CA SER A 19 -10.73 -21.81 -12.20
C SER A 19 -11.73 -20.69 -11.93
N PHE A 20 -11.23 -19.47 -11.72
CA PHE A 20 -12.00 -18.23 -11.53
C PHE A 20 -12.75 -17.72 -12.77
N LYS A 21 -12.99 -18.55 -13.77
CA LYS A 21 -13.75 -18.16 -14.97
C LYS A 21 -15.18 -17.69 -14.62
N PRO A 22 -15.77 -16.74 -15.38
CA PRO A 22 -17.09 -16.18 -15.07
C PRO A 22 -18.20 -17.22 -14.87
N ASN A 23 -18.18 -18.31 -15.63
CA ASN A 23 -19.18 -19.37 -15.52
C ASN A 23 -19.14 -20.14 -14.19
N ASN A 24 -17.99 -20.17 -13.52
CA ASN A 24 -17.78 -20.81 -12.22
C ASN A 24 -18.05 -19.87 -11.03
N ARG A 25 -18.62 -18.68 -11.24
CA ARG A 25 -18.92 -17.71 -10.18
C ARG A 25 -20.39 -17.75 -9.78
N THR A 26 -20.66 -17.63 -8.48
CA THR A 26 -22.00 -17.39 -7.92
C THR A 26 -22.00 -16.01 -7.26
N SER A 27 -22.71 -15.08 -7.89
CA SER A 27 -22.91 -13.72 -7.36
C SER A 27 -23.66 -13.76 -6.03
N LEU A 28 -23.23 -12.94 -5.08
CA LEU A 28 -23.87 -12.77 -3.78
C LEU A 28 -24.59 -11.42 -3.70
N ARG A 29 -23.84 -10.32 -3.85
CA ARG A 29 -24.37 -8.95 -3.88
C ARG A 29 -23.36 -8.00 -4.49
N THR A 30 -23.86 -6.87 -5.00
CA THR A 30 -23.02 -5.75 -5.45
C THR A 30 -23.06 -4.64 -4.41
N ILE A 31 -21.90 -4.06 -4.12
CA ILE A 31 -21.72 -2.93 -3.21
C ILE A 31 -20.96 -1.80 -3.91
N SER A 32 -21.18 -0.56 -3.48
CA SER A 32 -20.38 0.60 -3.89
C SER A 32 -19.23 0.78 -2.91
N PHE A 33 -18.01 0.98 -3.42
CA PHE A 33 -16.82 1.13 -2.60
C PHE A 33 -16.34 2.59 -2.50
N GLY A 34 -16.84 3.46 -3.38
CA GLY A 34 -16.56 4.89 -3.35
C GLY A 34 -16.41 5.49 -4.75
N THR A 35 -15.90 6.72 -4.78
CA THR A 35 -15.54 7.39 -6.03
C THR A 35 -14.05 7.29 -6.28
N ILE A 36 -13.69 7.07 -7.54
CA ILE A 36 -12.30 7.03 -8.01
C ILE A 36 -12.03 8.18 -8.98
N ASP A 37 -10.77 8.54 -9.14
CA ASP A 37 -10.33 9.52 -10.13
C ASP A 37 -10.06 8.91 -11.52
N ASN A 38 -9.47 9.69 -12.44
CA ASN A 38 -9.20 9.20 -13.79
C ASN A 38 -8.03 8.20 -13.83
N GLU A 39 -7.02 8.38 -12.99
CA GLU A 39 -5.82 7.53 -12.95
C GLU A 39 -6.20 6.16 -12.40
N GLU A 40 -6.91 6.13 -11.27
CA GLU A 40 -7.47 4.90 -10.70
C GLU A 40 -8.41 4.20 -11.68
N LYS A 41 -9.21 4.95 -12.44
CA LYS A 41 -10.12 4.38 -13.44
C LYS A 41 -9.34 3.59 -14.49
N GLU A 42 -8.29 4.16 -15.07
CA GLU A 42 -7.49 3.50 -16.10
C GLU A 42 -6.92 2.17 -15.57
N GLN A 43 -6.44 2.16 -14.32
CA GLN A 43 -5.95 0.96 -13.64
C GLN A 43 -7.04 -0.12 -13.50
N TYR A 44 -8.24 0.25 -13.06
CA TYR A 44 -9.36 -0.70 -12.93
C TYR A 44 -9.92 -1.16 -14.28
N GLU A 45 -9.87 -0.32 -15.32
CA GLU A 45 -10.27 -0.70 -16.69
C GLU A 45 -9.32 -1.74 -17.29
N ALA A 46 -8.01 -1.65 -17.00
CA ALA A 46 -7.04 -2.65 -17.39
C ALA A 46 -7.24 -4.01 -16.68
N GLN A 47 -7.91 -4.02 -15.52
CA GLN A 47 -8.04 -5.19 -14.64
C GLN A 47 -9.47 -5.74 -14.55
N GLN A 48 -10.34 -5.48 -15.52
CA GLN A 48 -11.78 -5.82 -15.48
C GLN A 48 -12.14 -7.29 -15.19
N MET A 49 -11.24 -8.23 -15.48
CA MET A 49 -11.47 -9.67 -15.25
C MET A 49 -10.80 -10.20 -13.98
N ILE A 50 -9.91 -9.39 -13.40
CA ILE A 50 -9.15 -9.70 -12.20
C ILE A 50 -10.06 -9.65 -10.99
N VAL A 51 -9.91 -10.63 -10.11
CA VAL A 51 -10.67 -10.76 -8.88
C VAL A 51 -9.74 -10.67 -7.70
N GLU A 52 -10.26 -10.11 -6.61
CA GLU A 52 -9.54 -9.94 -5.36
C GLU A 52 -10.16 -10.79 -4.25
N ALA A 53 -9.33 -11.44 -3.44
CA ALA A 53 -9.79 -12.14 -2.25
C ALA A 53 -10.11 -11.12 -1.15
N LEU A 54 -11.35 -11.15 -0.62
CA LEU A 54 -11.81 -10.18 0.36
C LEU A 54 -11.81 -10.75 1.78
N PHE A 55 -12.52 -11.83 2.04
CA PHE A 55 -12.55 -12.46 3.37
C PHE A 55 -13.17 -13.87 3.33
N PRO A 56 -13.00 -14.69 4.39
CA PRO A 56 -13.60 -16.02 4.47
C PRO A 56 -15.13 -16.03 4.33
N PHE A 57 -15.66 -16.94 3.52
CA PHE A 57 -17.09 -17.08 3.28
C PHE A 57 -17.89 -17.38 4.55
N LYS A 58 -17.29 -18.05 5.54
CA LYS A 58 -17.91 -18.31 6.85
C LYS A 58 -18.29 -17.04 7.63
N TRP A 59 -17.69 -15.89 7.32
CA TRP A 59 -18.05 -14.60 7.91
C TRP A 59 -19.23 -13.93 7.21
N TYR A 60 -19.59 -14.40 6.01
CA TYR A 60 -20.64 -13.79 5.21
C TYR A 60 -22.02 -14.01 5.83
N ASN A 61 -22.77 -12.91 5.93
CA ASN A 61 -24.15 -12.90 6.36
C ASN A 61 -24.93 -11.91 5.50
N GLU A 62 -25.97 -12.39 4.82
CA GLU A 62 -26.81 -11.57 3.94
C GLU A 62 -27.52 -10.42 4.69
N ASN A 63 -27.76 -10.60 6.00
CA ASN A 63 -28.44 -9.63 6.85
C ASN A 63 -27.48 -8.60 7.48
N GLN A 64 -26.17 -8.74 7.29
CA GLN A 64 -25.17 -7.78 7.74
C GLN A 64 -24.58 -7.02 6.56
N THR A 65 -24.30 -5.74 6.76
CA THR A 65 -23.55 -4.90 5.84
C THR A 65 -22.12 -5.44 5.63
N TYR A 66 -21.50 -5.11 4.50
CA TYR A 66 -20.09 -5.46 4.26
C TYR A 66 -19.17 -4.92 5.37
N TRP A 67 -19.44 -3.70 5.81
CA TRP A 67 -18.72 -3.05 6.90
C TRP A 67 -18.87 -3.79 8.23
N GLU A 68 -20.08 -4.21 8.62
CA GLU A 68 -20.30 -4.97 9.87
C GLU A 68 -19.55 -6.31 9.87
N ILE A 69 -19.52 -6.99 8.72
CA ILE A 69 -18.79 -8.25 8.56
C ILE A 69 -17.29 -8.01 8.77
N LYS A 70 -16.69 -7.02 8.08
CA LYS A 70 -15.26 -6.70 8.20
C LYS A 70 -14.93 -6.20 9.61
N TYR A 71 -15.78 -5.36 10.19
CA TYR A 71 -15.59 -4.79 11.52
C TYR A 71 -15.62 -5.85 12.63
N SER A 72 -16.58 -6.78 12.58
CA SER A 72 -16.72 -7.84 13.59
C SER A 72 -15.56 -8.84 13.60
N HIS A 73 -14.83 -8.95 12.49
CA HIS A 73 -13.70 -9.87 12.33
C HIS A 73 -12.37 -9.14 12.11
N ILE A 74 -12.27 -7.85 12.47
CA ILE A 74 -11.11 -7.01 12.12
C ILE A 74 -9.78 -7.57 12.63
N ASP A 75 -9.77 -8.21 13.81
CA ASP A 75 -8.56 -8.78 14.39
C ASP A 75 -8.15 -10.08 13.69
N GLU A 76 -9.10 -10.92 13.29
CA GLU A 76 -8.84 -12.10 12.46
C GLU A 76 -8.40 -11.71 11.05
N TYR A 77 -9.03 -10.69 10.47
CA TYR A 77 -8.73 -10.17 9.13
C TYR A 77 -7.28 -9.70 9.02
N LYS A 78 -6.77 -8.98 10.03
CA LYS A 78 -5.36 -8.55 10.09
C LYS A 78 -4.34 -9.69 10.09
N LEU A 79 -4.76 -10.92 10.40
CA LEU A 79 -3.89 -12.10 10.33
C LEU A 79 -3.90 -12.76 8.93
N LEU A 80 -4.88 -12.41 8.10
CA LEU A 80 -5.10 -12.98 6.77
C LEU A 80 -4.47 -12.15 5.65
N VAL A 81 -4.13 -10.90 5.96
CA VAL A 81 -3.54 -9.95 5.04
C VAL A 81 -2.17 -9.48 5.52
N ASP A 82 -1.34 -9.03 4.59
CA ASP A 82 -0.09 -8.36 4.92
C ASP A 82 -0.30 -6.85 5.20
N ALA A 83 0.81 -6.13 5.38
CA ALA A 83 0.77 -4.69 5.64
C ALA A 83 0.25 -3.84 4.46
N SER A 84 0.04 -4.42 3.27
CA SER A 84 -0.58 -3.79 2.10
C SER A 84 -2.03 -4.26 1.86
N ASP A 85 -2.65 -4.90 2.86
CA ASP A 85 -4.00 -5.48 2.75
C ASP A 85 -4.09 -6.64 1.71
N GLN A 86 -2.95 -7.15 1.22
CA GLN A 86 -2.93 -8.27 0.27
C GLN A 86 -3.08 -9.60 1.01
N TYR A 87 -3.90 -10.49 0.46
CA TYR A 87 -4.25 -11.76 1.09
C TYR A 87 -3.08 -12.75 1.04
N VAL A 88 -2.49 -13.08 2.20
CA VAL A 88 -1.23 -13.86 2.24
C VAL A 88 -1.43 -15.37 2.07
N ARG A 89 -2.66 -15.86 2.13
CA ARG A 89 -2.97 -17.30 2.08
C ARG A 89 -2.42 -18.03 0.85
N PHE A 90 -2.36 -17.35 -0.29
CA PHE A 90 -1.88 -17.93 -1.53
C PHE A 90 -0.38 -17.71 -1.78
N MET A 91 0.32 -17.12 -0.81
CA MET A 91 1.76 -16.90 -0.88
C MET A 91 2.52 -18.16 -0.43
N LYS A 92 3.64 -18.46 -1.09
CA LYS A 92 4.59 -19.49 -0.65
C LYS A 92 5.35 -19.08 0.60
N SER A 93 5.55 -17.78 0.78
CA SER A 93 6.20 -17.17 1.94
C SER A 93 5.50 -15.85 2.27
N THR A 94 5.30 -15.59 3.55
CA THR A 94 4.78 -14.32 4.06
C THR A 94 5.88 -13.27 4.25
N GLN A 95 7.15 -13.64 4.07
CA GLN A 95 8.27 -12.72 4.16
C GLN A 95 8.49 -12.06 2.80
N PHE A 96 8.39 -10.73 2.76
CA PHE A 96 8.76 -9.95 1.58
C PHE A 96 10.27 -10.08 1.35
N ASP A 97 10.63 -10.67 0.21
CA ASP A 97 12.01 -10.75 -0.27
C ASP A 97 12.14 -10.01 -1.61
N PRO A 98 12.72 -8.81 -1.62
CA PRO A 98 12.90 -8.03 -2.85
C PRO A 98 13.82 -8.70 -3.87
N LEU A 99 14.66 -9.67 -3.49
CA LEU A 99 15.48 -10.44 -4.44
C LEU A 99 14.64 -11.41 -5.29
N MET A 100 13.49 -11.85 -4.79
CA MET A 100 12.56 -12.65 -5.59
C MET A 100 12.14 -11.83 -6.80
N LEU A 101 11.65 -10.61 -6.60
CA LEU A 101 11.13 -9.75 -7.67
C LEU A 101 12.17 -9.46 -8.77
N VAL A 102 13.44 -9.23 -8.41
CA VAL A 102 14.49 -8.93 -9.39
C VAL A 102 14.88 -10.13 -10.27
N ASN A 103 14.68 -11.35 -9.79
CA ASN A 103 14.99 -12.58 -10.53
C ASN A 103 13.77 -13.19 -11.25
N VAL A 104 12.56 -12.67 -11.03
CA VAL A 104 11.31 -13.32 -11.45
C VAL A 104 10.97 -13.10 -12.93
N ASN A 105 11.32 -11.95 -13.52
CA ASN A 105 10.87 -11.61 -14.88
C ASN A 105 11.86 -12.00 -16.01
N LYS A 106 13.03 -12.56 -15.67
CA LYS A 106 14.11 -12.81 -16.66
C LYS A 106 14.06 -14.16 -17.38
N SER A 107 13.25 -15.14 -16.96
CA SER A 107 13.16 -16.41 -17.71
C SER A 107 11.84 -16.49 -18.48
N GLN A 108 11.93 -16.62 -19.81
CA GLN A 108 10.79 -16.91 -20.69
C GLN A 108 9.97 -18.11 -20.17
N GLU A 109 10.62 -19.08 -19.52
CA GLU A 109 9.97 -20.21 -18.84
C GLU A 109 9.05 -19.81 -17.68
N ALA A 110 9.38 -18.78 -16.90
CA ALA A 110 8.54 -18.31 -15.80
C ALA A 110 7.31 -17.54 -16.32
N LYS A 111 7.50 -16.69 -17.34
CA LYS A 111 6.41 -16.02 -18.05
C LYS A 111 5.45 -17.05 -18.68
N GLN A 112 5.98 -18.11 -19.29
CA GLN A 112 5.16 -19.20 -19.86
C GLN A 112 4.42 -20.00 -18.78
N LYS A 113 5.10 -20.43 -17.71
CA LYS A 113 4.45 -21.16 -16.59
C LYS A 113 3.33 -20.37 -15.92
N ARG A 114 3.44 -19.04 -15.86
CA ARG A 114 2.36 -18.17 -15.38
C ARG A 114 1.14 -18.22 -16.31
N LYS A 115 1.35 -18.19 -17.63
CA LYS A 115 0.27 -18.31 -18.64
C LYS A 115 -0.40 -19.68 -18.66
N ASP A 116 0.31 -20.73 -18.26
CA ASP A 116 -0.23 -22.09 -18.16
C ASP A 116 -1.14 -22.28 -16.92
N ASP A 117 -1.13 -21.34 -15.97
CA ASP A 117 -2.01 -21.39 -14.80
C ASP A 117 -3.48 -21.11 -15.21
N PRO A 118 -4.45 -22.00 -14.91
CA PRO A 118 -5.83 -21.80 -15.30
C PRO A 118 -6.51 -20.55 -14.73
N ASP A 119 -5.95 -19.94 -13.68
CA ASP A 119 -6.44 -18.69 -13.10
C ASP A 119 -5.76 -17.45 -13.68
N TYR A 120 -4.80 -17.64 -14.59
CA TYR A 120 -4.15 -16.52 -15.28
C TYR A 120 -5.17 -15.63 -15.99
N GLY A 121 -5.05 -14.32 -15.78
CA GLY A 121 -6.02 -13.33 -16.26
C GLY A 121 -7.27 -13.15 -15.39
N TYR A 122 -7.41 -13.93 -14.32
CA TYR A 122 -8.50 -13.79 -13.34
C TYR A 122 -7.99 -13.54 -11.93
N LEU A 123 -6.82 -14.07 -11.55
CA LEU A 123 -6.28 -13.96 -10.20
C LEU A 123 -4.86 -13.38 -10.24
N GLN A 124 -4.57 -12.40 -9.38
CA GLN A 124 -3.24 -11.79 -9.28
C GLN A 124 -2.20 -12.78 -8.69
N TYR A 125 -2.67 -13.78 -7.93
CA TYR A 125 -1.85 -14.77 -7.22
C TYR A 125 -1.38 -15.95 -8.08
N THR A 126 -0.93 -15.69 -9.31
CA THR A 126 -0.53 -16.73 -10.30
C THR A 126 0.97 -16.81 -10.56
N ASN A 127 1.76 -15.90 -9.97
CA ASN A 127 3.22 -15.94 -10.11
C ASN A 127 3.81 -17.23 -9.50
N PRO A 128 4.44 -18.14 -10.29
CA PRO A 128 4.86 -19.45 -9.80
C PRO A 128 6.05 -19.41 -8.83
N LYS A 129 6.76 -18.29 -8.68
CA LYS A 129 7.85 -18.14 -7.70
C LYS A 129 7.33 -17.66 -6.35
N ILE A 130 6.31 -16.82 -6.36
CA ILE A 130 5.78 -16.13 -5.16
C ILE A 130 4.55 -16.86 -4.60
N HIS A 131 3.69 -17.35 -5.47
CA HIS A 131 2.39 -17.91 -5.12
C HIS A 131 2.37 -19.43 -5.22
N LEU A 132 1.48 -20.04 -4.46
CA LEU A 132 1.11 -21.45 -4.56
C LEU A 132 0.59 -21.75 -5.97
N ASN A 133 0.76 -22.99 -6.44
CA ASN A 133 0.24 -23.37 -7.76
C ASN A 133 -1.28 -23.55 -7.73
N PHE A 134 -1.90 -23.62 -8.92
CA PHE A 134 -3.35 -23.81 -9.09
C PHE A 134 -3.94 -24.88 -8.15
N ASN A 135 -3.40 -26.10 -8.15
CA ASN A 135 -3.96 -27.20 -7.36
C ASN A 135 -3.91 -26.91 -5.86
N GLU A 136 -2.80 -26.35 -5.37
CA GLU A 136 -2.63 -25.98 -3.97
C GLU A 136 -3.63 -24.90 -3.55
N ARG A 137 -3.78 -23.83 -4.34
CA ARG A 137 -4.75 -22.75 -4.08
C ARG A 137 -6.17 -23.29 -4.02
N HIS A 138 -6.55 -24.12 -4.98
CA HIS A 138 -7.90 -24.70 -5.06
C HIS A 138 -8.19 -25.76 -3.98
N GLN A 139 -7.17 -26.49 -3.48
CA GLN A 139 -7.35 -27.32 -2.29
C GLN A 139 -7.62 -26.48 -1.04
N LEU A 140 -6.93 -25.35 -0.89
CA LEU A 140 -7.20 -24.42 0.20
C LEU A 140 -8.62 -23.84 0.05
N GLU A 141 -8.98 -23.35 -1.13
CA GLU A 141 -10.32 -22.82 -1.41
C GLU A 141 -11.43 -23.82 -1.08
N LYS A 142 -11.22 -25.11 -1.35
CA LYS A 142 -12.16 -26.18 -0.97
C LYS A 142 -12.29 -26.35 0.56
N GLN A 143 -11.23 -26.11 1.32
CA GLN A 143 -11.22 -26.29 2.78
C GLN A 143 -11.85 -25.12 3.53
N ASP A 144 -11.56 -23.88 3.12
CA ASP A 144 -12.09 -22.65 3.72
C ASP A 144 -12.34 -21.64 2.59
N PRO A 145 -13.52 -21.64 1.95
CA PRO A 145 -13.79 -20.78 0.80
C PRO A 145 -13.70 -19.29 1.13
N LEU A 146 -13.30 -18.48 0.16
CA LEU A 146 -13.27 -17.01 0.30
C LEU A 146 -14.41 -16.36 -0.49
N ILE A 147 -14.79 -15.17 -0.04
CA ILE A 147 -15.49 -14.21 -0.87
C ILE A 147 -14.48 -13.44 -1.70
N TYR A 148 -14.82 -13.30 -2.97
CA TYR A 148 -14.03 -12.56 -3.94
C TYR A 148 -14.79 -11.32 -4.40
N GLY A 149 -14.05 -10.26 -4.72
CA GLY A 149 -14.56 -9.05 -5.33
C GLY A 149 -14.19 -8.98 -6.80
N LEU A 150 -15.17 -8.71 -7.67
CA LEU A 150 -14.94 -8.29 -9.04
C LEU A 150 -15.27 -6.79 -9.15
N TYR A 151 -14.29 -6.01 -9.54
CA TYR A 151 -14.45 -4.56 -9.68
C TYR A 151 -15.11 -4.19 -11.01
N SER A 152 -15.96 -3.18 -10.96
CA SER A 152 -16.60 -2.58 -12.11
C SER A 152 -16.74 -1.08 -11.91
N ILE A 153 -16.71 -0.32 -12.99
CA ILE A 153 -16.73 1.13 -12.95
C ILE A 153 -18.04 1.63 -13.54
N ASN A 154 -18.72 2.48 -12.78
CA ASN A 154 -19.94 3.14 -13.21
C ASN A 154 -19.69 4.64 -13.36
N THR A 155 -20.30 5.25 -14.38
CA THR A 155 -20.27 6.71 -14.54
C THR A 155 -21.46 7.34 -13.84
N GLU A 156 -21.19 8.03 -12.74
CA GLU A 156 -22.21 8.62 -11.87
C GLU A 156 -22.07 10.15 -11.76
N PHE A 157 -22.99 10.78 -11.01
CA PHE A 157 -22.90 12.20 -10.69
C PHE A 157 -22.15 12.44 -9.38
N GLY A 158 -21.22 13.39 -9.42
CA GLY A 158 -20.51 13.85 -8.24
C GLY A 158 -19.13 14.41 -8.56
N CYS A 159 -18.20 14.19 -7.63
CA CYS A 159 -16.79 14.58 -7.73
C CYS A 159 -15.93 13.51 -7.06
N LYS A 160 -14.60 13.64 -7.11
CA LYS A 160 -13.66 12.71 -6.47
C LYS A 160 -13.86 12.53 -4.94
N HIS A 161 -14.55 13.47 -4.30
CA HIS A 161 -14.86 13.41 -2.87
C HIS A 161 -16.17 12.67 -2.56
N GLY A 162 -16.81 12.00 -3.54
CA GLY A 162 -18.01 11.21 -3.33
C GLY A 162 -19.17 11.51 -4.29
N LEU A 163 -20.11 10.58 -4.34
CA LEU A 163 -21.34 10.64 -5.14
C LEU A 163 -22.34 11.64 -4.56
N ARG A 164 -23.10 12.32 -5.43
CA ARG A 164 -24.12 13.29 -5.03
C ARG A 164 -25.04 13.65 -6.19
N GLY A 165 -26.31 13.88 -5.90
CA GLY A 165 -27.30 14.25 -6.91
C GLY A 165 -27.43 15.75 -7.19
N ALA A 166 -26.66 16.61 -6.52
CA ALA A 166 -26.67 18.06 -6.76
C ALA A 166 -25.30 18.74 -6.53
N TYR A 167 -25.11 19.90 -7.17
CA TYR A 167 -23.98 20.81 -6.95
C TYR A 167 -24.36 21.92 -5.99
N ILE A 168 -23.44 22.33 -5.12
CA ILE A 168 -23.67 23.41 -4.15
C ILE A 168 -23.43 24.78 -4.79
N TYR A 169 -24.20 25.78 -4.38
CA TYR A 169 -23.99 27.17 -4.79
C TYR A 169 -23.24 27.95 -3.71
N CYS A 170 -22.19 28.67 -4.11
CA CYS A 170 -21.51 29.63 -3.25
C CYS A 170 -21.97 31.06 -3.61
N ASP A 171 -22.55 31.77 -2.64
CA ASP A 171 -23.03 33.14 -2.82
C ASP A 171 -21.88 34.14 -3.09
N LEU A 172 -20.69 33.89 -2.52
CA LEU A 172 -19.51 34.77 -2.66
C LEU A 172 -18.85 34.62 -4.04
N CYS A 173 -18.75 33.37 -4.54
CA CYS A 173 -18.20 33.07 -5.86
C CYS A 173 -19.22 33.28 -6.99
N ALA A 174 -20.52 33.32 -6.67
CA ALA A 174 -21.63 33.26 -7.62
C ALA A 174 -21.53 32.08 -8.59
N GLN A 175 -21.06 30.93 -8.11
CA GLN A 175 -20.74 29.73 -8.90
C GLN A 175 -21.18 28.44 -8.21
N PHE A 176 -21.30 27.37 -9.01
CA PHE A 176 -21.65 26.04 -8.52
C PHE A 176 -20.43 25.13 -8.44
N PHE A 177 -20.31 24.38 -7.35
CA PHE A 177 -19.19 23.48 -7.08
C PHE A 177 -19.68 22.05 -6.80
N GLY A 178 -18.81 21.08 -7.04
CA GLY A 178 -19.08 19.67 -6.74
C GLY A 178 -19.39 19.46 -5.26
N CYS A 179 -18.58 20.04 -4.40
CA CYS A 179 -18.72 20.02 -2.94
C CYS A 179 -17.99 21.21 -2.31
N ASP A 180 -18.07 21.31 -0.98
CA ASP A 180 -17.33 22.28 -0.19
C ASP A 180 -15.82 22.06 -0.29
N ILE A 181 -15.35 20.82 -0.32
CA ILE A 181 -13.92 20.51 -0.50
C ILE A 181 -13.42 21.00 -1.87
N CYS A 182 -14.15 20.72 -2.96
CA CYS A 182 -13.82 21.24 -4.30
C CYS A 182 -13.78 22.76 -4.31
N HIS A 183 -14.77 23.42 -3.69
CA HIS A 183 -14.78 24.87 -3.56
C HIS A 183 -13.54 25.37 -2.80
N ASN A 184 -13.26 24.81 -1.62
CA ASN A 184 -12.21 25.28 -0.73
C ASN A 184 -10.79 25.01 -1.28
N GLN A 185 -10.66 24.16 -2.31
CA GLN A 185 -9.42 23.96 -3.07
C GLN A 185 -9.19 25.05 -4.13
N GLU A 186 -10.26 25.62 -4.69
CA GLU A 186 -10.19 26.59 -5.79
C GLU A 186 -10.35 28.04 -5.31
N ALA A 187 -11.05 28.26 -4.19
CA ALA A 187 -11.36 29.57 -3.65
C ALA A 187 -10.38 30.01 -2.54
N ASP A 188 -10.24 31.33 -2.39
CA ASP A 188 -9.45 31.98 -1.33
C ASP A 188 -10.17 32.05 0.03
N HIS A 189 -11.33 31.41 0.13
CA HIS A 189 -12.17 31.34 1.32
C HIS A 189 -12.84 29.98 1.41
N GLN A 190 -13.40 29.69 2.59
CA GLN A 190 -14.03 28.41 2.88
C GLN A 190 -15.54 28.52 3.00
N ILE A 191 -16.23 27.47 2.55
CA ILE A 191 -17.64 27.22 2.84
C ILE A 191 -17.81 25.87 3.55
N LEU A 192 -18.91 25.73 4.27
CA LEU A 192 -19.33 24.51 4.92
C LEU A 192 -20.75 24.13 4.45
N TYR A 193 -21.05 22.84 4.35
CA TYR A 193 -22.38 22.36 3.91
C TYR A 193 -23.55 22.97 4.68
N LYS A 194 -23.40 23.18 5.99
CA LYS A 194 -24.44 23.79 6.84
C LYS A 194 -24.87 25.19 6.36
N ASP A 195 -23.96 25.91 5.72
CA ASP A 195 -24.15 27.29 5.25
C ASP A 195 -24.70 27.35 3.82
N VAL A 196 -24.69 26.23 3.10
CA VAL A 196 -25.26 26.13 1.75
C VAL A 196 -26.78 26.28 1.80
N LYS A 197 -27.31 27.17 0.96
CA LYS A 197 -28.75 27.43 0.82
C LYS A 197 -29.32 26.84 -0.45
N ASN A 198 -28.61 27.02 -1.57
CA ASN A 198 -29.09 26.62 -2.89
C ASN A 198 -28.21 25.53 -3.48
N VAL A 199 -28.84 24.64 -4.24
CA VAL A 199 -28.21 23.55 -4.97
C VAL A 199 -28.75 23.48 -6.39
N LYS A 200 -27.97 22.92 -7.30
CA LYS A 200 -28.38 22.63 -8.68
C LYS A 200 -28.42 21.13 -8.91
N CYS A 201 -29.57 20.61 -9.33
CA CYS A 201 -29.73 19.18 -9.62
C CYS A 201 -28.75 18.73 -10.72
N CYS A 202 -28.01 17.65 -10.47
CA CYS A 202 -27.10 17.06 -11.45
C CYS A 202 -27.84 16.49 -12.69
N ASN A 203 -29.07 16.01 -12.49
CA ASN A 203 -29.87 15.35 -13.53
C ASN A 203 -30.63 16.34 -14.43
N CYS A 204 -31.47 17.20 -13.85
CA CYS A 204 -32.34 18.12 -14.62
C CYS A 204 -31.88 19.59 -14.61
N GLN A 205 -30.76 19.91 -13.94
CA GLN A 205 -30.22 21.27 -13.83
C GLN A 205 -31.13 22.29 -13.09
N GLN A 206 -32.24 21.86 -12.49
CA GLN A 206 -33.08 22.71 -11.66
C GLN A 206 -32.29 23.27 -10.46
N VAL A 207 -32.32 24.59 -10.30
CA VAL A 207 -31.80 25.29 -9.11
C VAL A 207 -32.91 25.37 -8.07
N GLN A 208 -32.59 25.03 -6.83
CA GLN A 208 -33.56 24.98 -5.73
C GLN A 208 -32.86 25.16 -4.39
N GLU A 209 -33.66 25.35 -3.34
CA GLU A 209 -33.17 25.24 -1.97
C GLU A 209 -32.67 23.80 -1.70
N ILE A 210 -31.66 23.69 -0.85
CA ILE A 210 -31.10 22.41 -0.44
C ILE A 210 -32.15 21.52 0.21
N SER A 211 -32.26 20.29 -0.28
CA SER A 211 -33.21 19.28 0.20
C SER A 211 -32.69 17.88 -0.11
N GLU A 212 -33.40 16.86 0.37
CA GLU A 212 -33.04 15.46 0.09
C GLU A 212 -33.19 15.10 -1.40
N ARG A 213 -34.14 15.72 -2.12
CA ARG A 213 -34.51 15.38 -3.49
C ARG A 213 -34.75 16.60 -4.35
N CYS A 214 -34.58 16.42 -5.66
CA CYS A 214 -34.97 17.43 -6.63
C CYS A 214 -36.49 17.67 -6.61
N TYR A 215 -36.91 18.94 -6.65
CA TYR A 215 -38.34 19.29 -6.71
C TYR A 215 -38.98 18.92 -8.04
N GLU A 216 -38.21 18.96 -9.12
CA GLU A 216 -38.67 18.68 -10.48
C GLU A 216 -38.59 17.18 -10.80
N CYS A 217 -37.38 16.65 -10.98
CA CYS A 217 -37.18 15.27 -11.46
C CYS A 217 -37.14 14.21 -10.35
N LYS A 218 -37.32 14.59 -9.07
CA LYS A 218 -37.34 13.70 -7.89
C LYS A 218 -36.08 12.88 -7.62
N THR A 219 -35.00 13.11 -8.39
CA THR A 219 -33.68 12.51 -8.15
C THR A 219 -33.22 12.78 -6.72
N LEU A 220 -32.71 11.75 -6.05
CA LEU A 220 -32.09 11.86 -4.74
C LEU A 220 -30.79 12.64 -4.83
N PHE A 221 -30.65 13.66 -3.98
CA PHE A 221 -29.38 14.35 -3.79
C PHE A 221 -28.49 13.57 -2.84
N THR A 222 -29.08 12.95 -1.82
CA THR A 222 -28.42 12.06 -0.86
C THR A 222 -29.43 11.01 -0.38
N ASN A 223 -28.95 9.82 -0.05
CA ASN A 223 -29.72 8.77 0.63
C ASN A 223 -29.56 8.82 2.17
N THR A 224 -28.73 9.73 2.67
CA THR A 224 -28.34 9.89 4.08
C THR A 224 -28.43 11.38 4.46
N PHE A 225 -29.63 11.95 4.34
CA PHE A 225 -29.82 13.36 4.63
C PHE A 225 -29.83 13.64 6.13
N CYS A 226 -28.77 14.32 6.62
CA CYS A 226 -28.79 14.94 7.93
C CYS A 226 -29.30 16.38 7.80
N SER A 227 -30.43 16.70 8.44
CA SER A 227 -31.01 18.06 8.39
C SER A 227 -30.12 19.13 9.03
N LYS A 228 -29.28 18.75 10.00
CA LYS A 228 -28.36 19.68 10.68
C LYS A 228 -27.09 19.92 9.87
N CYS A 229 -26.46 18.85 9.40
CA CYS A 229 -25.19 18.95 8.66
C CYS A 229 -25.40 19.26 7.17
N LYS A 230 -26.61 19.05 6.64
CA LYS A 230 -27.01 19.28 5.24
C LYS A 230 -26.12 18.62 4.20
N THR A 231 -25.46 17.53 4.56
CA THR A 231 -24.60 16.77 3.66
C THR A 231 -25.45 16.19 2.53
N ILE A 232 -24.99 16.33 1.29
CA ILE A 232 -25.67 15.75 0.11
C ILE A 232 -24.87 14.60 -0.52
N GLN A 233 -24.04 13.92 0.27
CA GLN A 233 -23.30 12.75 -0.20
C GLN A 233 -24.23 11.54 -0.26
N ILE A 234 -24.16 10.78 -1.35
CA ILE A 234 -24.78 9.46 -1.46
C ILE A 234 -23.75 8.45 -0.94
N LEU A 235 -24.12 7.71 0.10
CA LEU A 235 -23.26 6.74 0.78
C LEU A 235 -23.86 5.35 0.62
N ASP A 236 -23.06 4.33 0.32
CA ASP A 236 -23.55 2.96 0.39
C ASP A 236 -23.45 2.46 1.82
N GLN A 237 -24.58 2.25 2.50
CA GLN A 237 -24.59 1.77 3.88
C GLN A 237 -23.94 0.39 4.04
N GLN A 238 -23.75 -0.37 2.96
CA GLN A 238 -22.99 -1.61 2.98
C GLN A 238 -21.52 -1.37 3.35
N THR A 239 -20.91 -0.28 2.91
CA THR A 239 -19.46 0.00 3.02
C THR A 239 -19.17 1.24 3.86
N GLU A 240 -20.05 2.23 3.80
CA GLU A 240 -19.95 3.55 4.42
C GLU A 240 -21.12 3.79 5.38
N PRO A 241 -21.22 3.05 6.50
CA PRO A 241 -22.22 3.36 7.51
C PRO A 241 -22.01 4.77 8.04
N PHE A 242 -23.11 5.45 8.32
CA PHE A 242 -23.13 6.84 8.73
C PHE A 242 -24.09 7.05 9.90
N TYR A 243 -23.70 7.90 10.86
CA TYR A 243 -24.61 8.41 11.88
C TYR A 243 -24.29 9.86 12.26
N HIS A 244 -25.30 10.60 12.70
CA HIS A 244 -25.12 11.92 13.30
C HIS A 244 -24.91 11.79 14.82
N CYS A 245 -23.82 12.36 15.34
CA CYS A 245 -23.58 12.44 16.76
C CYS A 245 -24.21 13.72 17.33
N GLU A 246 -25.27 13.57 18.11
CA GLU A 246 -25.96 14.69 18.79
C GLU A 246 -25.06 15.48 19.75
N ILE A 247 -24.00 14.86 20.26
CA ILE A 247 -23.11 15.47 21.26
C ILE A 247 -22.09 16.40 20.60
N HIS A 248 -21.54 15.98 19.46
CA HIS A 248 -20.56 16.75 18.69
C HIS A 248 -21.19 17.55 17.55
N ASP A 249 -22.50 17.41 17.35
CA ASP A 249 -23.29 18.04 16.29
C ASP A 249 -22.70 17.83 14.88
N GLN A 250 -22.17 16.63 14.64
CA GLN A 250 -21.47 16.28 13.40
C GLN A 250 -21.83 14.86 12.92
N CYS A 251 -21.76 14.69 11.61
CA CYS A 251 -21.90 13.39 10.95
C CYS A 251 -20.59 12.60 11.03
N HIS A 252 -20.66 11.33 11.43
CA HIS A 252 -19.54 10.39 11.38
C HIS A 252 -19.76 9.41 10.24
N LEU A 253 -18.76 9.30 9.36
CA LEU A 253 -18.67 8.30 8.30
C LEU A 253 -17.94 7.06 8.80
N PHE A 254 -18.15 5.92 8.15
CA PHE A 254 -17.55 4.62 8.50
C PHE A 254 -17.81 4.18 9.94
N SER A 255 -18.97 4.54 10.49
CA SER A 255 -19.34 4.18 11.85
C SER A 255 -20.85 4.15 12.02
N MET A 256 -21.31 3.43 13.04
CA MET A 256 -22.70 3.38 13.45
C MET A 256 -22.83 3.77 14.92
N LYS A 257 -23.96 4.38 15.27
CA LYS A 257 -24.26 4.80 16.64
C LYS A 257 -24.12 3.65 17.65
N GLU A 258 -24.49 2.44 17.24
CA GLU A 258 -24.43 1.22 18.06
C GLU A 258 -23.01 0.72 18.31
N TYR A 259 -22.03 1.17 17.53
CA TYR A 259 -20.62 0.80 17.64
C TYR A 259 -19.74 1.97 18.11
N ALA A 260 -20.33 3.12 18.42
CA ALA A 260 -19.63 4.31 18.87
C ALA A 260 -20.02 4.66 20.31
N ALA A 261 -19.01 4.97 21.14
CA ALA A 261 -19.19 5.47 22.49
C ALA A 261 -18.31 6.68 22.74
N GLN A 262 -18.73 7.55 23.66
CA GLN A 262 -17.93 8.69 24.07
C GLN A 262 -16.89 8.28 25.14
N CYS A 263 -15.60 8.63 24.96
CA CYS A 263 -14.62 8.56 26.07
C CYS A 263 -15.16 9.40 27.22
N THR A 264 -15.23 8.83 28.42
CA THR A 264 -15.60 9.61 29.60
C THR A 264 -14.54 10.66 29.97
N LYS A 265 -13.27 10.42 29.59
CA LYS A 265 -12.11 11.30 29.82
C LYS A 265 -11.95 12.40 28.74
N CYS A 266 -11.59 12.08 27.49
CA CYS A 266 -11.36 13.09 26.43
C CYS A 266 -12.62 13.52 25.68
N LYS A 267 -13.80 12.94 25.97
CA LYS A 267 -15.08 13.28 25.32
C LYS A 267 -15.12 13.03 23.80
N GLN A 268 -14.15 12.34 23.21
CA GLN A 268 -14.16 11.92 21.80
C GLN A 268 -15.10 10.73 21.59
N CYS A 269 -15.72 10.63 20.41
CA CYS A 269 -16.39 9.41 19.95
C CYS A 269 -15.34 8.39 19.50
N VAL A 270 -15.35 7.21 20.11
CA VAL A 270 -14.45 6.09 19.82
C VAL A 270 -15.27 4.81 19.59
N PRO A 271 -14.70 3.79 18.93
CA PRO A 271 -15.30 2.47 18.89
C PRO A 271 -15.68 1.97 20.29
N ILE A 272 -16.83 1.33 20.44
CA ILE A 272 -17.32 0.81 21.74
C ILE A 272 -16.28 -0.08 22.41
N THR A 273 -15.63 -0.94 21.62
CA THR A 273 -14.56 -1.84 22.06
C THR A 273 -13.38 -1.08 22.67
N ASN A 274 -13.17 0.16 22.22
CA ASN A 274 -12.06 1.00 22.64
C ASN A 274 -12.45 2.03 23.71
N ARG A 275 -13.71 2.09 24.15
CA ARG A 275 -14.21 3.12 25.09
C ARG A 275 -13.33 3.27 26.34
N ASP A 276 -12.93 2.15 26.93
CA ASP A 276 -12.22 2.11 28.21
C ASP A 276 -10.71 1.85 28.07
N VAL A 277 -10.26 1.42 26.89
CA VAL A 277 -8.86 1.03 26.63
C VAL A 277 -8.10 1.99 25.72
N HIS A 278 -8.79 2.89 24.98
CA HIS A 278 -8.07 3.91 24.25
C HIS A 278 -7.39 4.88 25.22
N GLU A 279 -6.20 5.30 24.82
CA GLU A 279 -5.47 6.33 25.55
C GLU A 279 -6.06 7.69 25.17
N CYS A 280 -6.73 8.32 26.12
CA CYS A 280 -7.33 9.65 25.97
C CYS A 280 -6.24 10.77 26.03
N ASP A 281 -5.04 10.51 25.50
CA ASP A 281 -3.92 11.47 25.42
C ASP A 281 -4.17 12.47 24.29
N GLU A 282 -3.86 13.74 24.53
CA GLU A 282 -3.87 14.74 23.46
C GLU A 282 -2.76 14.41 22.45
N ILE A 283 -3.17 13.95 21.27
CA ILE A 283 -2.22 13.70 20.18
C ILE A 283 -2.03 15.00 19.42
N PHE A 284 -0.78 15.44 19.36
CA PHE A 284 -0.37 16.63 18.61
C PHE A 284 0.18 16.23 17.25
N CYS A 285 -0.07 17.06 16.24
CA CYS A 285 0.54 16.93 14.93
C CYS A 285 2.07 17.06 15.06
N LEU A 286 2.82 16.11 14.51
CA LEU A 286 4.28 16.10 14.62
C LEU A 286 4.98 17.28 13.93
N ILE A 287 4.26 18.01 13.06
CA ILE A 287 4.79 19.11 12.27
C ILE A 287 4.37 20.45 12.86
N CYS A 288 3.06 20.73 12.95
CA CYS A 288 2.58 22.03 13.42
C CYS A 288 2.31 22.11 14.93
N GLN A 289 2.41 20.98 15.65
CA GLN A 289 2.07 20.86 17.07
C GLN A 289 0.62 21.25 17.43
N GLY A 290 -0.25 21.37 16.43
CA GLY A 290 -1.68 21.55 16.64
C GLY A 290 -2.34 20.25 17.12
N ILE A 291 -3.40 20.38 17.92
CA ILE A 291 -4.15 19.26 18.47
C ILE A 291 -4.86 18.51 17.32
N ILE A 292 -4.64 17.20 17.19
CA ILE A 292 -5.27 16.39 16.14
C ILE A 292 -6.79 16.25 16.38
N SER A 293 -7.25 16.23 17.63
CA SER A 293 -8.67 16.02 17.97
C SER A 293 -9.63 17.08 17.42
N THR A 294 -9.13 18.27 17.05
CA THR A 294 -9.94 19.35 16.49
C THR A 294 -10.18 19.20 14.98
N ASN A 295 -9.40 18.37 14.29
CA ASN A 295 -9.52 18.13 12.84
C ASN A 295 -9.49 16.63 12.55
N PHE A 296 -10.58 16.09 12.01
CA PHE A 296 -10.68 14.66 11.68
C PHE A 296 -9.81 14.24 10.48
N ASN A 297 -9.25 15.19 9.73
CA ASN A 297 -8.37 14.93 8.60
C ASN A 297 -6.91 14.83 9.08
N PHE A 298 -6.52 13.64 9.50
CA PHE A 298 -5.16 13.32 9.93
C PHE A 298 -4.69 11.98 9.39
N ILE A 299 -3.38 11.85 9.23
CA ILE A 299 -2.70 10.62 8.84
C ILE A 299 -2.02 10.05 10.07
N THR A 300 -2.24 8.75 10.31
CA THR A 300 -1.50 7.98 11.33
C THR A 300 -0.30 7.34 10.65
N LEU A 301 0.91 7.64 11.12
CA LEU A 301 2.14 7.14 10.50
C LEU A 301 2.33 5.65 10.83
N PRO A 302 2.86 4.85 9.89
CA PRO A 302 2.99 3.39 10.07
C PRO A 302 4.00 3.00 11.15
N CYS A 303 4.89 3.91 11.53
CA CYS A 303 5.91 3.67 12.55
C CYS A 303 5.36 3.52 13.98
N ASN A 304 4.25 4.19 14.31
CA ASN A 304 3.61 4.16 15.63
C ASN A 304 2.20 4.76 15.54
N TYR A 305 1.18 4.11 16.11
CA TYR A 305 -0.20 4.58 16.09
C TYR A 305 -0.43 5.95 16.79
N LYS A 306 0.49 6.37 17.68
CA LYS A 306 0.47 7.69 18.31
C LYS A 306 1.08 8.78 17.45
N HIS A 307 1.84 8.43 16.41
CA HIS A 307 2.46 9.40 15.53
C HIS A 307 1.47 9.85 14.47
N LYS A 308 1.01 11.10 14.58
CA LYS A 308 -0.03 11.64 13.71
C LYS A 308 0.38 12.97 13.11
N MET A 309 -0.04 13.21 11.88
CA MET A 309 0.09 14.49 11.19
C MET A 309 -1.26 14.92 10.64
N HIS A 310 -1.57 16.22 10.62
CA HIS A 310 -2.68 16.67 9.78
C HIS A 310 -2.36 16.31 8.32
N GLU A 311 -3.39 15.98 7.54
CA GLU A 311 -3.22 15.62 6.13
C GLU A 311 -2.43 16.69 5.35
N VAL A 312 -2.78 17.96 5.54
CA VAL A 312 -2.06 19.11 4.96
C VAL A 312 -0.61 19.27 5.45
N CYS A 313 -0.29 18.79 6.66
CA CYS A 313 1.07 18.80 7.17
C CYS A 313 1.89 17.66 6.59
N TYR A 314 1.28 16.48 6.44
CA TYR A 314 1.90 15.32 5.81
C TYR A 314 2.21 15.57 4.34
N GLN A 315 1.28 16.17 3.58
CA GLN A 315 1.50 16.54 2.17
C GLN A 315 2.66 17.53 1.97
N LYS A 316 2.95 18.36 2.98
CA LYS A 316 4.10 19.29 2.95
C LYS A 316 5.39 18.67 3.48
N TYR A 317 5.32 17.48 4.07
CA TYR A 317 6.45 16.79 4.67
C TYR A 317 7.12 15.92 3.60
N GLN A 318 8.32 16.29 3.18
CA GLN A 318 9.04 15.64 2.07
C GLN A 318 9.98 14.50 2.52
N GLU A 319 10.08 14.27 3.83
CA GLU A 319 10.99 13.25 4.36
C GLU A 319 10.30 11.89 4.51
N ILE A 320 11.04 10.81 4.24
CA ILE A 320 10.55 9.43 4.35
C ILE A 320 10.64 8.85 5.76
N SER A 321 11.15 9.63 6.73
CA SER A 321 11.35 9.20 8.12
C SER A 321 10.51 10.02 9.08
N CYS A 322 10.04 9.41 10.18
CA CYS A 322 9.25 10.10 11.18
C CYS A 322 10.11 11.14 11.93
N PRO A 323 9.66 12.39 12.12
CA PRO A 323 10.44 13.39 12.83
C PRO A 323 10.66 13.07 14.32
N LEU A 324 9.79 12.22 14.92
CA LEU A 324 9.92 11.80 16.31
C LEU A 324 10.82 10.59 16.50
N CYS A 325 10.51 9.46 15.85
CA CYS A 325 11.24 8.20 16.06
C CYS A 325 12.24 7.85 14.96
N ARG A 326 12.29 8.64 13.87
CA ARG A 326 13.17 8.43 12.71
C ARG A 326 13.00 7.10 11.98
N LYS A 327 11.91 6.37 12.25
CA LYS A 327 11.52 5.18 11.48
C LYS A 327 10.90 5.58 10.14
N CYS A 328 10.98 4.71 9.15
CA CYS A 328 10.37 4.90 7.85
C CYS A 328 8.85 5.09 7.97
N ILE A 329 8.31 6.05 7.22
CA ILE A 329 6.88 6.39 7.18
C ILE A 329 6.25 6.20 5.79
N MET A 330 6.99 5.60 4.84
CA MET A 330 6.44 5.22 3.54
C MET A 330 5.31 4.20 3.72
N GLU A 331 4.27 4.33 2.89
CA GLU A 331 3.25 3.31 2.74
C GLU A 331 3.86 1.98 2.26
N THR A 332 3.12 0.88 2.43
CA THR A 332 3.65 -0.45 2.14
C THR A 332 4.02 -0.63 0.67
N SER A 333 3.19 -0.14 -0.26
CA SER A 333 3.46 -0.18 -1.71
C SER A 333 4.73 0.61 -2.07
N ASP A 334 4.81 1.87 -1.64
CA ASP A 334 5.98 2.75 -1.86
C ASP A 334 7.25 2.17 -1.25
N LYS A 335 7.13 1.64 -0.02
CA LYS A 335 8.22 0.98 0.67
C LYS A 335 8.73 -0.22 -0.11
N ARG A 336 7.85 -1.06 -0.68
CA ARG A 336 8.24 -2.20 -1.53
C ARG A 336 8.96 -1.74 -2.79
N ARG A 337 8.40 -0.75 -3.50
CA ARG A 337 9.04 -0.15 -4.69
C ARG A 337 10.43 0.38 -4.37
N HIS A 338 10.56 1.06 -3.24
CA HIS A 338 11.82 1.59 -2.75
C HIS A 338 12.81 0.47 -2.39
N GLN A 339 12.37 -0.59 -1.70
CA GLN A 339 13.18 -1.77 -1.39
C GLN A 339 13.70 -2.45 -2.68
N CYS A 340 12.85 -2.61 -3.70
CA CYS A 340 13.24 -3.14 -5.00
C CYS A 340 14.29 -2.26 -5.69
N ARG A 341 14.14 -0.93 -5.66
CA ARG A 341 15.13 0.01 -6.21
C ARG A 341 16.49 -0.11 -5.50
N ILE A 342 16.50 -0.24 -4.16
CA ILE A 342 17.73 -0.43 -3.40
C ILE A 342 18.40 -1.74 -3.80
N VAL A 343 17.66 -2.84 -3.88
CA VAL A 343 18.21 -4.14 -4.30
C VAL A 343 18.70 -4.12 -5.74
N LYS A 344 18.01 -3.43 -6.65
CA LYS A 344 18.44 -3.22 -8.03
C LYS A 344 19.80 -2.51 -8.06
N ASN A 345 19.95 -1.43 -7.31
CA ASN A 345 21.23 -0.71 -7.19
C ASN A 345 22.30 -1.60 -6.56
N LEU A 346 21.96 -2.36 -5.53
CA LEU A 346 22.87 -3.33 -4.92
C LEU A 346 23.41 -4.31 -5.97
N LEU A 347 22.54 -4.93 -6.76
CA LEU A 347 22.95 -5.91 -7.78
C LEU A 347 23.78 -5.28 -8.92
N LYS A 348 23.54 -4.02 -9.28
CA LYS A 348 24.36 -3.28 -10.26
C LYS A 348 25.78 -3.03 -9.74
N HIS A 349 25.90 -2.68 -8.47
CA HIS A 349 27.16 -2.19 -7.90
C HIS A 349 27.96 -3.27 -7.14
N ALA A 350 27.36 -4.39 -6.74
CA ALA A 350 27.95 -5.40 -5.85
C ALA A 350 29.11 -6.25 -6.45
N ILE A 351 29.73 -5.84 -7.56
CA ILE A 351 30.73 -6.65 -8.28
C ILE A 351 31.96 -5.84 -8.70
N ARG A 352 32.33 -4.79 -7.96
CA ARG A 352 33.61 -4.13 -8.20
C ARG A 352 34.27 -3.82 -6.86
N PHE A 353 35.17 -4.69 -6.43
CA PHE A 353 36.22 -4.32 -5.49
C PHE A 353 37.47 -3.95 -6.30
N PRO A 354 37.56 -2.78 -6.94
CA PRO A 354 38.72 -2.43 -7.76
C PRO A 354 40.00 -2.27 -6.93
N TYR A 355 39.87 -2.06 -5.62
CA TYR A 355 40.97 -1.83 -4.71
C TYR A 355 41.29 -3.06 -3.84
N PRO A 356 42.56 -3.27 -3.44
CA PRO A 356 42.97 -4.38 -2.59
C PRO A 356 42.41 -4.28 -1.15
N GLU A 357 41.96 -3.09 -0.76
CA GLU A 357 41.37 -2.79 0.54
C GLU A 357 39.84 -2.63 0.41
N VAL A 358 39.12 -3.10 1.43
CA VAL A 358 37.66 -3.10 1.51
C VAL A 358 37.23 -2.41 2.80
N GLN A 359 36.32 -1.45 2.68
CA GLN A 359 35.71 -0.77 3.80
C GLN A 359 34.53 -1.60 4.33
N LEU A 360 34.57 -1.91 5.63
CA LEU A 360 33.49 -2.56 6.37
C LEU A 360 32.88 -1.54 7.34
N ILE A 361 31.58 -1.32 7.21
CA ILE A 361 30.83 -0.34 7.99
C ILE A 361 29.86 -1.09 8.89
N THR A 362 29.96 -0.87 10.20
CA THR A 362 28.97 -1.33 11.18
C THR A 362 27.83 -0.33 11.21
N VAL A 363 26.61 -0.81 10.97
CA VAL A 363 25.42 0.03 10.84
C VAL A 363 24.32 -0.48 11.76
N LYS A 364 23.49 0.43 12.25
CA LYS A 364 22.27 0.14 13.02
C LYS A 364 21.05 0.61 12.25
N CYS A 365 20.12 -0.29 11.97
CA CYS A 365 18.88 0.09 11.30
C CYS A 365 17.94 0.85 12.24
N ARG A 366 17.42 2.01 11.82
CA ARG A 366 16.46 2.77 12.63
C ARG A 366 15.10 2.08 12.72
N ASP A 367 14.73 1.28 11.73
CA ASP A 367 13.45 0.58 11.68
C ASP A 367 13.39 -0.67 12.56
N CYS A 368 14.29 -1.64 12.31
CA CYS A 368 14.34 -2.92 13.04
C CYS A 368 15.32 -2.94 14.21
N LEU A 369 16.12 -1.88 14.40
CA LEU A 369 17.12 -1.75 15.47
C LEU A 369 18.27 -2.78 15.44
N ARG A 370 18.33 -3.62 14.40
CA ARG A 370 19.41 -4.59 14.21
C ARG A 370 20.70 -3.89 13.84
N ILE A 371 21.80 -4.39 14.42
CA ILE A 371 23.17 -4.00 14.09
C ILE A 371 23.71 -5.04 13.11
N GLN A 372 24.41 -4.59 12.07
CA GLN A 372 24.94 -5.42 11.00
C GLN A 372 26.17 -4.77 10.39
N ILE A 373 27.01 -5.57 9.72
CA ILE A 373 28.16 -5.07 8.97
C ILE A 373 27.87 -5.13 7.48
N ASN A 374 28.07 -3.99 6.81
CA ASN A 374 27.98 -3.81 5.38
C ASN A 374 29.37 -3.60 4.78
N CYS A 375 29.52 -3.92 3.49
CA CYS A 375 30.67 -3.54 2.68
C CYS A 375 30.15 -2.70 1.51
N GLU A 376 30.78 -1.55 1.26
CA GLU A 376 30.48 -0.57 0.18
C GLU A 376 29.06 0.07 0.20
N LEU A 377 28.00 -0.74 0.28
CA LEU A 377 26.61 -0.31 0.23
C LEU A 377 25.91 -0.51 1.57
N VAL A 378 25.48 0.61 2.13
CA VAL A 378 24.90 0.75 3.46
C VAL A 378 23.40 0.49 3.36
N VAL A 379 22.96 -0.75 3.58
CA VAL A 379 21.54 -1.14 3.55
C VAL A 379 21.23 -2.14 4.65
N CYS A 380 20.08 -1.99 5.33
CA CYS A 380 19.60 -3.00 6.26
C CYS A 380 19.18 -4.27 5.52
N ARG A 381 19.77 -5.43 5.84
CA ARG A 381 19.46 -6.71 5.17
C ARG A 381 18.17 -7.37 5.63
N THR A 382 17.62 -6.90 6.75
CA THR A 382 16.30 -7.34 7.25
C THR A 382 15.18 -6.52 6.62
N CYS A 383 15.35 -5.19 6.60
CA CYS A 383 14.32 -4.29 6.14
C CYS A 383 14.47 -3.91 4.67
N TRP A 384 15.61 -4.17 4.05
CA TRP A 384 15.95 -3.73 2.69
C TRP A 384 15.79 -2.21 2.49
N LEU A 385 16.08 -1.44 3.53
CA LEU A 385 15.99 0.02 3.56
C LEU A 385 17.34 0.64 3.93
N GLU A 386 17.58 1.85 3.43
CA GLU A 386 18.76 2.68 3.70
C GLU A 386 18.60 3.56 4.97
N ASN A 387 17.54 3.36 5.75
CA ASN A 387 17.29 4.11 6.98
C ASN A 387 18.13 3.56 8.16
N ILE A 388 19.43 3.84 8.12
CA ILE A 388 20.44 3.31 9.04
C ILE A 388 21.28 4.44 9.67
N ASP A 389 21.90 4.13 10.80
CA ASP A 389 22.97 4.92 11.43
C ASP A 389 24.29 4.16 11.26
N GLU A 390 25.34 4.82 10.78
CA GLU A 390 26.70 4.29 10.79
C GLU A 390 27.27 4.42 12.22
N ILE A 391 27.80 3.33 12.75
CA ILE A 391 28.31 3.25 14.13
C ILE A 391 29.83 3.26 14.14
N ASP A 392 30.44 2.42 13.29
CA ASP A 392 31.87 2.15 13.27
C ASP A 392 32.30 1.75 11.86
N GLU A 393 33.57 1.94 11.56
CA GLU A 393 34.13 1.68 10.24
C GLU A 393 35.55 1.13 10.37
N ILE A 394 35.83 0.03 9.67
CA ILE A 394 37.16 -0.56 9.57
C ILE A 394 37.51 -0.82 8.11
N THR A 395 38.78 -0.69 7.77
CA THR A 395 39.30 -1.09 6.46
C THR A 395 40.10 -2.37 6.60
N VAL A 396 39.85 -3.34 5.73
CA VAL A 396 40.52 -4.65 5.73
C VAL A 396 40.94 -5.03 4.32
N SER A 397 42.01 -5.81 4.19
CA SER A 397 42.39 -6.32 2.87
C SER A 397 41.35 -7.31 2.34
N LYS A 398 41.19 -7.42 1.01
CA LYS A 398 40.37 -8.45 0.35
C LYS A 398 40.66 -9.85 0.89
N LEU A 399 41.93 -10.16 1.13
CA LEU A 399 42.36 -11.46 1.64
C LEU A 399 41.88 -11.71 3.08
N GLU A 400 41.93 -10.70 3.94
CA GLU A 400 41.41 -10.79 5.32
C GLU A 400 39.88 -10.92 5.33
N LEU A 401 39.19 -10.22 4.43
CA LEU A 401 37.75 -10.38 4.24
C LEU A 401 37.38 -11.81 3.81
N VAL A 402 38.07 -12.37 2.80
CA VAL A 402 37.83 -13.76 2.35
C VAL A 402 38.05 -14.77 3.49
N LYS A 403 39.14 -14.62 4.27
CA LYS A 403 39.40 -15.48 5.44
C LYS A 403 38.27 -15.42 6.47
N PHE A 404 37.79 -14.21 6.78
CA PHE A 404 36.65 -14.01 7.69
C PHE A 404 35.39 -14.72 7.18
N LEU A 405 35.09 -14.61 5.88
CA LEU A 405 33.90 -15.20 5.26
C LEU A 405 33.95 -16.72 5.15
N ASP A 406 35.12 -17.29 4.91
CA ASP A 406 35.32 -18.75 4.89
C ASP A 406 35.36 -19.37 6.30
N GLY A 407 35.17 -18.56 7.36
CA GLY A 407 35.23 -19.00 8.75
C GLY A 407 36.63 -19.38 9.21
N GLN A 408 37.67 -18.89 8.51
CA GLN A 408 39.07 -19.06 8.89
C GLN A 408 39.48 -17.98 9.91
N GLU A 409 40.64 -18.20 10.55
CA GLU A 409 41.20 -17.25 11.50
C GLU A 409 41.49 -15.90 10.80
N SER A 410 40.84 -14.83 11.27
CA SER A 410 40.93 -13.48 10.71
C SER A 410 41.05 -12.45 11.83
N LYS A 411 41.61 -11.27 11.52
CA LYS A 411 41.80 -10.18 12.50
C LYS A 411 40.58 -9.26 12.65
N ILE A 412 39.45 -9.63 12.03
CA ILE A 412 38.22 -8.82 12.04
C ILE A 412 37.51 -9.06 13.38
N GLU A 413 37.68 -8.12 14.31
CA GLU A 413 37.00 -8.14 15.61
C GLU A 413 35.68 -7.35 15.54
N LEU A 414 34.55 -8.03 15.69
CA LEU A 414 33.23 -7.38 15.74
C LEU A 414 33.07 -6.64 17.08
N THR A 415 33.03 -5.32 17.06
CA THR A 415 32.99 -4.47 18.26
C THR A 415 31.58 -4.45 18.91
N LYS A 416 31.48 -5.17 20.04
CA LYS A 416 30.53 -5.04 21.18
C LYS A 416 29.03 -5.31 21.02
N GLU A 417 28.57 -6.19 21.93
CA GLU A 417 27.20 -6.41 22.46
C GLU A 417 26.04 -6.28 21.45
N THR A 418 26.12 -7.05 20.38
CA THR A 418 24.93 -7.44 19.60
C THR A 418 24.16 -8.49 20.40
N GLY A 419 22.97 -8.14 20.91
CA GLY A 419 22.03 -9.13 21.43
C GLY A 419 21.83 -10.24 20.39
N GLU A 420 22.10 -11.48 20.80
CA GLU A 420 22.02 -12.74 20.05
C GLU A 420 21.86 -12.58 18.52
N MET A 421 22.99 -12.54 17.81
CA MET A 421 23.03 -12.75 16.36
C MET A 421 22.39 -14.12 16.05
N ARG A 422 21.23 -14.13 15.39
CA ARG A 422 20.64 -15.36 14.86
C ARG A 422 21.44 -15.87 13.68
N ASP A 423 21.53 -17.19 13.57
CA ASP A 423 22.14 -18.00 12.49
C ASP A 423 21.79 -17.58 11.05
N ASP A 424 20.80 -16.70 10.87
CA ASP A 424 20.34 -16.14 9.59
C ASP A 424 21.41 -15.32 8.86
N PHE A 425 22.40 -14.72 9.55
CA PHE A 425 23.48 -13.96 8.89
C PHE A 425 24.27 -14.84 7.92
N MET A 426 24.69 -16.04 8.33
CA MET A 426 25.54 -16.91 7.52
C MET A 426 24.80 -17.49 6.31
N LYS A 427 23.49 -17.70 6.41
CA LYS A 427 22.67 -18.26 5.33
C LYS A 427 22.34 -17.22 4.27
N THR A 428 21.91 -16.03 4.67
CA THR A 428 21.61 -14.93 3.73
C THR A 428 22.88 -14.32 3.13
N TYR A 429 23.99 -14.29 3.88
CA TYR A 429 25.30 -13.92 3.33
C TYR A 429 25.74 -14.94 2.28
N LYS A 430 25.56 -16.25 2.50
CA LYS A 430 25.80 -17.27 1.48
C LYS A 430 24.91 -17.12 0.25
N GLU A 431 23.61 -16.91 0.39
CA GLU A 431 22.70 -16.92 -0.76
C GLU A 431 22.90 -15.71 -1.72
N VAL A 432 23.24 -14.53 -1.19
CA VAL A 432 23.53 -13.33 -2.00
C VAL A 432 24.99 -13.25 -2.42
N PHE A 433 25.91 -13.60 -1.52
CA PHE A 433 27.35 -13.48 -1.77
C PHE A 433 28.03 -14.77 -2.24
N GLU A 434 27.43 -15.96 -2.27
CA GLU A 434 28.09 -17.14 -2.89
C GLU A 434 28.38 -16.88 -4.37
N GLN A 435 27.50 -16.17 -5.08
CA GLN A 435 27.74 -15.76 -6.47
C GLN A 435 28.87 -14.71 -6.59
N ILE A 436 29.02 -13.86 -5.57
CA ILE A 436 30.05 -12.80 -5.50
C ILE A 436 31.40 -13.38 -5.06
N VAL A 437 31.40 -14.29 -4.09
CA VAL A 437 32.55 -15.05 -3.60
C VAL A 437 33.05 -16.01 -4.66
N GLU A 438 32.19 -16.62 -5.47
CA GLU A 438 32.61 -17.43 -6.60
C GLU A 438 33.26 -16.59 -7.71
N LYS A 439 32.82 -15.33 -7.91
CA LYS A 439 33.48 -14.37 -8.79
C LYS A 439 34.81 -13.87 -8.22
N LEU A 440 34.87 -13.53 -6.91
CA LEU A 440 36.12 -13.20 -6.22
C LEU A 440 37.11 -14.37 -6.27
N ARG A 441 36.67 -15.62 -6.08
CA ARG A 441 37.53 -16.81 -6.22
C ARG A 441 38.12 -16.98 -7.62
N LYS A 442 37.48 -16.39 -8.65
CA LYS A 442 37.93 -16.39 -10.05
C LYS A 442 38.67 -15.10 -10.44
N ASP A 443 38.76 -14.13 -9.53
CA ASP A 443 39.49 -12.88 -9.74
C ASP A 443 41.00 -13.14 -9.65
N GLU A 444 41.66 -13.19 -10.81
CA GLU A 444 43.09 -13.47 -10.95
C GLU A 444 43.98 -12.41 -10.25
N THR A 445 43.43 -11.22 -9.95
CA THR A 445 44.14 -10.14 -9.23
C THR A 445 44.40 -10.47 -7.75
N LEU A 446 43.71 -11.47 -7.18
CA LEU A 446 43.95 -11.94 -5.81
C LEU A 446 45.26 -12.74 -5.68
N ASN A 447 45.83 -13.21 -6.79
CA ASN A 447 47.10 -13.93 -6.85
C ASN A 447 48.29 -13.01 -7.19
N GLY A 448 48.24 -11.76 -6.75
CA GLY A 448 49.41 -10.89 -6.65
C GLY A 448 50.20 -10.72 -7.94
N GLU A 449 49.63 -10.04 -8.93
CA GLU A 449 50.43 -9.26 -9.89
C GLU A 449 49.72 -7.92 -10.12
N GLU A 450 50.39 -6.83 -9.70
CA GLU A 450 50.04 -5.46 -10.07
C GLU A 450 50.11 -5.34 -11.60
N GLN A 451 48.97 -5.26 -12.28
CA GLN A 451 48.94 -4.78 -13.66
C GLN A 451 48.12 -3.50 -13.72
N ASN A 452 48.84 -2.41 -13.99
CA ASN A 452 48.30 -1.17 -14.52
C ASN A 452 47.45 -1.49 -15.75
N ASN A 453 46.17 -1.10 -15.77
CA ASN A 453 45.41 -1.00 -17.00
C ASN A 453 44.48 0.22 -16.93
N GLU A 454 44.85 1.24 -17.72
CA GLU A 454 44.03 2.41 -18.09
C GLU A 454 42.99 2.08 -19.18
N GLU A 455 42.61 0.81 -19.37
CA GLU A 455 41.62 0.40 -20.38
C GLU A 455 40.55 -0.47 -19.72
N MET A 456 39.53 0.17 -19.15
CA MET A 456 38.29 -0.51 -18.71
C MET A 456 37.11 0.48 -18.65
N GLU A 457 36.97 1.26 -19.72
CA GLU A 457 35.70 1.92 -20.07
C GLU A 457 35.04 1.07 -21.17
N GLU A 458 33.70 1.00 -21.16
CA GLU A 458 32.85 0.23 -22.11
C GLU A 458 32.79 -1.30 -21.88
N PHE A 459 32.22 -1.73 -20.75
CA PHE A 459 31.53 -3.03 -20.69
C PHE A 459 30.14 -2.86 -20.07
N GLU A 460 29.14 -3.06 -20.94
CA GLU A 460 27.73 -3.42 -20.69
C GLU A 460 26.83 -2.38 -19.97
N GLU A 461 26.77 -1.15 -20.49
CA GLU A 461 25.62 -0.25 -20.18
C GLU A 461 24.37 -0.64 -20.99
N GLU A 462 24.52 -1.11 -22.24
CA GLU A 462 23.39 -1.41 -23.15
C GLU A 462 22.58 -2.66 -22.76
N GLU A 463 23.21 -3.77 -22.35
CA GLU A 463 22.48 -4.99 -21.90
C GLU A 463 21.75 -4.80 -20.55
N ILE A 464 22.11 -3.75 -19.81
CA ILE A 464 21.54 -3.41 -18.52
C ILE A 464 20.35 -2.47 -18.70
N GLU A 465 20.36 -1.54 -19.65
CA GLU A 465 19.22 -0.66 -19.97
C GLU A 465 18.03 -1.42 -20.59
N GLU A 466 18.25 -2.31 -21.57
CA GLU A 466 17.18 -3.15 -22.16
C GLU A 466 16.51 -4.08 -21.13
N LEU A 467 17.23 -4.43 -20.05
CA LEU A 467 16.75 -5.26 -18.95
C LEU A 467 15.76 -4.55 -18.01
N PHE A 468 15.65 -3.22 -18.12
CA PHE A 468 14.98 -2.38 -17.13
C PHE A 468 13.74 -1.67 -17.62
N ASP A 469 13.57 -1.48 -18.92
CA ASP A 469 12.28 -1.09 -19.46
C ASP A 469 11.24 -2.19 -19.15
N GLU A 470 11.58 -3.49 -19.31
CA GLU A 470 10.66 -4.60 -18.99
C GLU A 470 10.34 -4.82 -17.49
N LEU A 471 11.14 -4.28 -16.55
CA LEU A 471 10.93 -4.44 -15.10
C LEU A 471 10.24 -3.23 -14.45
N ALA A 472 10.20 -2.09 -15.13
CA ALA A 472 9.37 -0.96 -14.75
C ALA A 472 7.89 -1.19 -15.07
N LEU A 473 7.61 -2.24 -15.86
CA LEU A 473 6.38 -2.38 -16.61
C LEU A 473 5.36 -3.37 -15.98
N GLU A 474 5.72 -4.50 -15.34
CA GLU A 474 4.65 -5.46 -14.96
C GLU A 474 3.91 -5.27 -13.61
N ASP A 475 4.26 -4.28 -12.76
CA ASP A 475 3.39 -3.87 -11.62
C ASP A 475 2.63 -2.56 -11.89
N PHE A 476 2.96 -1.83 -12.96
CA PHE A 476 2.26 -0.65 -13.50
C PHE A 476 2.68 -0.47 -14.97
N GLU A 477 2.03 -1.17 -15.89
CA GLU A 477 2.28 -1.03 -17.33
C GLU A 477 1.31 0.04 -17.87
N GLU A 478 1.77 1.30 -17.90
CA GLU A 478 1.41 2.19 -19.01
C GLU A 478 2.11 1.60 -20.24
N GLU A 479 1.39 0.83 -21.06
CA GLU A 479 1.89 0.49 -22.40
C GLU A 479 1.88 1.76 -23.25
N GLU A 480 3.08 2.23 -23.60
CA GLU A 480 3.30 3.19 -24.69
C GLU A 480 2.65 2.66 -25.97
N SER A 481 1.61 3.34 -26.44
CA SER A 481 1.10 3.17 -27.79
C SER A 481 1.96 3.97 -28.76
N ASP A 482 2.98 3.34 -29.32
CA ASP A 482 3.68 3.85 -30.50
C ASP A 482 2.79 3.73 -31.74
N ASP A 483 2.53 4.89 -32.34
CA ASP A 483 2.23 5.21 -33.74
C ASP A 483 1.73 4.08 -34.67
N LEU A 484 0.44 4.17 -35.02
CA LEU A 484 -0.06 3.81 -36.37
C LEU A 484 -1.23 4.74 -36.76
N PHE A 485 -0.89 5.82 -37.48
CA PHE A 485 -1.66 6.62 -38.45
C PHE A 485 -3.09 7.12 -38.15
#